data_AF-A0A538R5R0-F1
#
_entry.id   AF-A0A538R5R0-F1
#
_cell.length_a   1.000
_cell.length_b   1.000
_cell.length_c   1.000
_cell.angle_alpha   90.00
_cell.angle_beta   90.00
_cell.angle_gamma   90.00
#
_symmetry.space_group_name_H-M   'P 1'
#
loop_
_entity.id
_entity.type
_entity.pdbx_description
1 polymer ?
#
loop_
_entity_poly.entity_id
_entity_poly.type
_entity_poly.pdbx_seq_one_letter_code
_entity_poly.pdbx_strand_id
1 'polypeptide(L)'
;MFASSLARLALPVGVALVAGACASLGEHMPAGVEGPAQDVYRPAGERGPIVVLLSGHSGPRFYQGFAREIARLGYYAVLLDGKDILTREQDGPGNLRKAIERAQRAPTAVPGKVAVIGFSQGGGGTLAHAANMPDLVSAAVAYYPQTNFVSDMRALVVRFQVPLLVLAGAGDRYHNCCLIESMRAMEAAARERAAPFELVVYPYADHGFNLTGANYRAADDADAWRRTIEMLQRYQPLR
;
A
#
# COMPACT_ATOMS: atom_id res chain seq x y z
N MET A 1 20.36 -11.21 -70.89
CA MET A 1 21.21 -11.65 -69.76
C MET A 1 21.41 -10.45 -68.84
N PHE A 2 20.98 -10.61 -67.58
CA PHE A 2 21.49 -10.00 -66.33
C PHE A 2 21.93 -8.51 -66.35
N ALA A 3 21.18 -7.63 -65.66
CA ALA A 3 21.47 -7.15 -64.28
C ALA A 3 22.27 -5.83 -64.33
N SER A 4 22.12 -4.82 -63.47
CA SER A 4 21.51 -4.71 -62.14
C SER A 4 21.23 -3.25 -61.80
N SER A 5 20.10 -3.06 -61.12
CA SER A 5 19.68 -1.93 -60.28
C SER A 5 20.77 -1.40 -59.34
N LEU A 6 20.66 -0.12 -58.95
CA LEU A 6 20.82 0.35 -57.57
C LEU A 6 20.20 1.76 -57.43
N ALA A 7 18.88 1.78 -57.19
CA ALA A 7 18.19 2.98 -56.72
C ALA A 7 18.47 3.17 -55.22
N ARG A 8 18.89 4.37 -54.84
CA ARG A 8 19.10 4.77 -53.44
C ARG A 8 17.74 4.83 -52.72
N LEU A 9 17.49 3.88 -51.82
CA LEU A 9 16.40 3.97 -50.85
C LEU A 9 16.81 4.95 -49.75
N ALA A 10 16.15 6.10 -49.69
CA ALA A 10 16.16 6.95 -48.50
C ALA A 10 15.17 6.35 -47.49
N LEU A 11 15.68 5.81 -46.37
CA LEU A 11 14.85 5.49 -45.22
C LEU A 11 14.53 6.79 -44.45
N PRO A 12 13.27 7.03 -44.05
CA PRO A 12 13.00 8.04 -43.06
C PRO A 12 13.48 7.49 -41.71
N VAL A 13 14.41 8.21 -41.07
CA VAL A 13 14.78 7.99 -39.68
C VAL A 13 13.59 8.44 -38.84
N GLY A 14 12.69 7.49 -38.54
CA GLY A 14 11.67 7.67 -37.53
C GLY A 14 12.37 7.79 -36.18
N VAL A 15 12.44 9.01 -35.65
CA VAL A 15 12.80 9.23 -34.25
C VAL A 15 11.67 8.64 -33.42
N ALA A 16 11.86 7.41 -32.97
CA ALA A 16 11.05 6.88 -31.88
C ALA A 16 11.37 7.72 -30.65
N LEU A 17 10.46 8.63 -30.30
CA LEU A 17 10.40 9.23 -28.98
C LEU A 17 10.21 8.07 -28.00
N VAL A 18 11.32 7.57 -27.44
CA VAL A 18 11.28 6.83 -26.19
C VAL A 18 10.77 7.83 -25.18
N ALA A 19 9.47 7.77 -24.89
CA ALA A 19 8.89 8.47 -23.76
C ALA A 19 9.61 7.96 -22.53
N GLY A 20 10.64 8.69 -22.09
CA GLY A 20 11.28 8.45 -20.82
C GLY A 20 10.19 8.46 -19.77
N ALA A 21 10.08 7.40 -18.99
CA ALA A 21 9.17 7.32 -17.87
C ALA A 21 9.57 8.40 -16.85
N CYS A 22 9.05 9.61 -17.02
CA CYS A 22 8.93 10.55 -15.93
C CYS A 22 8.07 9.84 -14.88
N ALA A 23 8.71 9.34 -13.83
CA ALA A 23 8.00 8.84 -12.66
C ALA A 23 6.97 9.91 -12.29
N SER A 24 5.68 9.58 -12.36
CA SER A 24 4.62 10.58 -12.22
C SER A 24 4.77 11.26 -10.87
N LEU A 25 4.98 12.59 -10.88
CA LEU A 25 4.82 13.38 -9.67
C LEU A 25 3.38 13.17 -9.18
N GLY A 26 3.23 12.87 -7.88
CA GLY A 26 1.92 12.62 -7.30
C GLY A 26 0.98 13.80 -7.54
N GLU A 27 -0.23 13.52 -7.99
CA GLU A 27 -1.26 14.53 -8.19
C GLU A 27 -2.06 14.68 -6.90
N HIS A 28 -2.00 15.86 -6.29
CA HIS A 28 -2.74 16.15 -5.08
C HIS A 28 -4.22 16.40 -5.38
N MET A 29 -5.09 15.62 -4.75
CA MET A 29 -6.53 15.77 -4.78
C MET A 29 -7.02 16.30 -3.43
N PRO A 30 -7.66 17.48 -3.38
CA PRO A 30 -8.18 18.02 -2.13
C PRO A 30 -9.35 17.17 -1.60
N ALA A 31 -9.63 17.32 -0.31
CA ALA A 31 -10.81 16.73 0.33
C ALA A 31 -12.11 17.34 -0.25
N GLY A 32 -13.18 16.57 -0.23
CA GLY A 32 -14.49 17.03 -0.68
C GLY A 32 -15.59 16.00 -0.46
N VAL A 33 -16.70 16.14 -1.18
CA VAL A 33 -17.85 15.22 -1.09
C VAL A 33 -17.46 13.78 -1.43
N GLU A 34 -16.45 13.60 -2.27
CA GLU A 34 -15.93 12.30 -2.70
C GLU A 34 -14.92 11.67 -1.72
N GLY A 35 -14.66 12.27 -0.56
CA GLY A 35 -13.79 11.71 0.47
C GLY A 35 -12.65 12.62 0.92
N PRO A 36 -11.70 12.09 1.71
CA PRO A 36 -10.55 12.83 2.23
C PRO A 36 -9.59 13.28 1.11
N ALA A 37 -8.64 14.15 1.48
CA ALA A 37 -7.57 14.52 0.56
C ALA A 37 -6.66 13.31 0.29
N GLN A 38 -6.15 13.21 -0.93
CA GLN A 38 -5.30 12.09 -1.35
C GLN A 38 -4.29 12.51 -2.41
N ASP A 39 -3.14 11.86 -2.44
CA ASP A 39 -2.19 11.96 -3.55
C ASP A 39 -2.37 10.75 -4.47
N VAL A 40 -2.45 10.98 -5.78
CA VAL A 40 -2.62 9.93 -6.80
C VAL A 40 -1.35 9.77 -7.62
N TYR A 41 -0.92 8.53 -7.84
CA TYR A 41 0.23 8.19 -8.67
C TYR A 41 -0.24 7.24 -9.78
N ARG A 42 -0.02 7.65 -11.03
CA ARG A 42 -0.52 6.91 -12.19
C ARG A 42 0.38 5.71 -12.50
N PRO A 43 -0.18 4.57 -12.91
CA PRO A 43 0.60 3.40 -13.28
C PRO A 43 1.56 3.71 -14.43
N ALA A 44 2.68 2.99 -14.50
CA ALA A 44 3.62 3.09 -15.62
C ALA A 44 3.02 2.62 -16.97
N GLY A 45 1.95 1.79 -16.93
CA GLY A 45 1.16 1.39 -18.11
C GLY A 45 -0.10 2.24 -18.30
N GLU A 46 -0.93 1.90 -19.28
CA GLU A 46 -2.17 2.65 -19.57
C GLU A 46 -3.16 2.64 -18.39
N ARG A 47 -3.31 1.47 -17.77
CA ARG A 47 -4.19 1.24 -16.62
C ARG A 47 -3.55 0.26 -15.66
N GLY A 48 -3.90 0.36 -14.37
CA GLY A 48 -3.34 -0.50 -13.33
C GLY A 48 -4.35 -0.88 -12.24
N PRO A 49 -4.27 -2.09 -11.65
CA PRO A 49 -5.02 -2.42 -10.44
C PRO A 49 -4.74 -1.41 -9.32
N ILE A 50 -5.71 -1.22 -8.43
CA ILE A 50 -5.63 -0.18 -7.40
C ILE A 50 -4.90 -0.70 -6.16
N VAL A 51 -3.99 0.13 -5.64
CA VAL A 51 -3.34 -0.04 -4.32
C VAL A 51 -3.54 1.25 -3.53
N VAL A 52 -4.11 1.12 -2.33
CA VAL A 52 -4.29 2.25 -1.40
C VAL A 52 -3.21 2.17 -0.33
N LEU A 53 -2.50 3.27 -0.13
CA LEU A 53 -1.49 3.45 0.91
C LEU A 53 -2.01 4.38 1.99
N LEU A 54 -1.85 4.02 3.26
CA LEU A 54 -2.25 4.80 4.42
C LEU A 54 -1.01 5.24 5.20
N SER A 55 -0.74 6.54 5.27
CA SER A 55 0.43 7.07 5.96
C SER A 55 0.41 6.79 7.47
N GLY A 56 1.57 6.92 8.12
CA GLY A 56 1.63 7.06 9.57
C GLY A 56 1.17 8.44 10.06
N HIS A 57 1.33 8.67 11.37
CA HIS A 57 0.93 9.90 12.05
C HIS A 57 1.55 11.19 11.47
N SER A 58 2.74 11.07 10.89
CA SER A 58 3.48 12.18 10.26
C SER A 58 2.88 12.68 8.93
N GLY A 59 1.78 12.09 8.49
CA GLY A 59 1.13 12.42 7.23
C GLY A 59 1.84 11.81 6.01
N PRO A 60 1.36 12.12 4.79
CA PRO A 60 1.71 11.39 3.57
C PRO A 60 3.16 11.61 3.09
N ARG A 61 3.82 12.70 3.48
CA ARG A 61 5.13 13.12 2.92
C ARG A 61 6.19 12.02 2.89
N PHE A 62 6.34 11.27 3.98
CA PHE A 62 7.36 10.20 4.08
C PHE A 62 7.02 8.93 3.29
N TYR A 63 5.78 8.81 2.80
CA TYR A 63 5.26 7.62 2.16
C TYR A 63 5.09 7.76 0.64
N GLN A 64 5.32 8.96 0.11
CA GLN A 64 5.25 9.24 -1.33
C GLN A 64 6.23 8.39 -2.15
N GLY A 65 7.38 8.01 -1.57
CA GLY A 65 8.35 7.11 -2.20
C GLY A 65 7.76 5.72 -2.48
N PHE A 66 7.08 5.13 -1.49
CA PHE A 66 6.40 3.85 -1.65
C PHE A 66 5.27 3.94 -2.68
N ALA A 67 4.47 5.01 -2.66
CA ALA A 67 3.39 5.20 -3.63
C ALA A 67 3.92 5.33 -5.07
N ARG A 68 5.03 6.05 -5.27
CA ARG A 68 5.73 6.12 -6.57
C ARG A 68 6.24 4.76 -7.02
N GLU A 69 6.80 3.96 -6.12
CA GLU A 69 7.32 2.64 -6.45
C GLU A 69 6.20 1.68 -6.86
N ILE A 70 5.08 1.68 -6.12
CA ILE A 70 3.88 0.94 -6.49
C ILE A 70 3.38 1.35 -7.89
N ALA A 71 3.34 2.65 -8.16
CA ALA A 71 2.97 3.16 -9.48
C ALA A 71 3.94 2.72 -10.59
N ARG A 72 5.25 2.74 -10.29
CA ARG A 72 6.31 2.27 -11.20
C ARG A 72 6.17 0.78 -11.53
N LEU A 73 5.66 -0.03 -10.59
CA LEU A 73 5.36 -1.44 -10.81
C LEU A 73 4.11 -1.67 -11.68
N GLY A 74 3.34 -0.63 -12.01
CA GLY A 74 2.16 -0.71 -12.89
C GLY A 74 0.82 -0.63 -12.17
N TYR A 75 0.80 -0.30 -10.88
CA TYR A 75 -0.43 -0.12 -10.10
C TYR A 75 -0.94 1.33 -10.14
N TYR A 76 -2.25 1.52 -9.99
CA TYR A 76 -2.81 2.83 -9.68
C TYR A 76 -2.72 3.04 -8.16
N ALA A 77 -1.83 3.92 -7.71
CA ALA A 77 -1.58 4.14 -6.30
C ALA A 77 -2.30 5.38 -5.76
N VAL A 78 -2.95 5.22 -4.61
CA VAL A 78 -3.60 6.30 -3.87
C VAL A 78 -2.97 6.38 -2.49
N LEU A 79 -2.43 7.53 -2.10
CA LEU A 79 -1.86 7.76 -0.78
C LEU A 79 -2.77 8.70 0.03
N LEU A 80 -3.22 8.19 1.17
CA LEU A 80 -4.09 8.88 2.13
C LEU A 80 -3.33 9.23 3.41
N ASP A 81 -3.78 10.27 4.12
CA ASP A 81 -3.37 10.49 5.50
C ASP A 81 -4.01 9.43 6.40
N GLY A 82 -3.20 8.59 7.06
CA GLY A 82 -3.72 7.52 7.92
C GLY A 82 -4.53 8.02 9.12
N LYS A 83 -4.42 9.29 9.52
CA LYS A 83 -5.29 9.89 10.54
C LYS A 83 -6.75 9.94 10.09
N ASP A 84 -7.00 10.11 8.79
CA ASP A 84 -8.37 10.14 8.26
C ASP A 84 -9.02 8.75 8.26
N ILE A 85 -8.23 7.70 8.52
CA ILE A 85 -8.69 6.31 8.55
C ILE A 85 -8.73 5.73 9.96
N LEU A 86 -7.73 5.96 10.83
CA LEU A 86 -7.68 5.34 12.18
C LEU A 86 -8.38 6.15 13.30
N THR A 87 -8.76 7.40 13.08
CA THR A 87 -9.28 8.23 14.19
C THR A 87 -10.77 8.01 14.47
N ARG A 88 -11.15 8.13 15.75
CA ARG A 88 -12.55 8.04 16.23
C ARG A 88 -13.42 9.25 15.85
N GLU A 89 -12.79 10.36 15.52
CA GLU A 89 -13.45 11.63 15.20
C GLU A 89 -13.97 11.67 13.77
N GLN A 90 -13.42 10.80 12.90
CA GLN A 90 -13.82 10.69 11.51
C GLN A 90 -14.51 9.35 11.25
N ASP A 91 -15.33 9.32 10.20
CA ASP A 91 -15.85 8.06 9.64
C ASP A 91 -14.73 7.36 8.86
N GLY A 92 -13.74 6.80 9.57
CA GLY A 92 -12.62 6.05 8.99
C GLY A 92 -13.03 5.00 7.95
N PRO A 93 -14.02 4.11 8.21
CA PRO A 93 -14.44 3.14 7.21
C PRO A 93 -15.16 3.80 6.01
N GLY A 94 -15.96 4.85 6.22
CA GLY A 94 -16.58 5.61 5.14
C GLY A 94 -15.55 6.37 4.29
N ASN A 95 -14.53 6.95 4.91
CA ASN A 95 -13.43 7.62 4.22
C ASN A 95 -12.63 6.65 3.35
N LEU A 96 -12.27 5.48 3.88
CA LEU A 96 -11.59 4.45 3.10
C LEU A 96 -12.45 3.99 1.92
N ARG A 97 -13.76 3.74 2.15
CA ARG A 97 -14.70 3.36 1.10
C ARG A 97 -14.77 4.42 0.00
N LYS A 98 -14.96 5.69 0.36
CA LYS A 98 -15.03 6.81 -0.59
C LYS A 98 -13.75 6.93 -1.42
N ALA A 99 -12.58 6.82 -0.80
CA ALA A 99 -11.31 6.85 -1.51
C ALA A 99 -11.17 5.67 -2.50
N ILE A 100 -11.59 4.46 -2.11
CA ILE A 100 -11.62 3.28 -2.99
C ILE A 100 -12.56 3.50 -4.18
N GLU A 101 -13.80 3.93 -3.92
CA GLU A 101 -14.80 4.17 -4.95
C GLU A 101 -14.35 5.27 -5.92
N ARG A 102 -13.71 6.32 -5.41
CA ARG A 102 -13.10 7.38 -6.23
C ARG A 102 -12.00 6.81 -7.13
N ALA A 103 -11.13 5.97 -6.61
CA ALA A 103 -10.09 5.30 -7.40
C ALA A 103 -10.67 4.36 -8.47
N GLN A 104 -11.73 3.62 -8.15
CA GLN A 104 -12.41 2.72 -9.09
C GLN A 104 -13.03 3.45 -10.29
N ARG A 105 -13.38 4.73 -10.15
CA ARG A 105 -13.88 5.57 -11.25
C ARG A 105 -12.77 6.25 -12.07
N ALA A 106 -11.51 6.16 -11.64
CA ALA A 106 -10.41 6.85 -12.32
C ALA A 106 -10.10 6.19 -13.69
N PRO A 107 -9.87 6.99 -14.75
CA PRO A 107 -9.65 6.44 -16.10
C PRO A 107 -8.46 5.47 -16.20
N THR A 108 -7.39 5.73 -15.47
CA THR A 108 -6.16 4.93 -15.46
C THR A 108 -6.16 3.83 -14.39
N ALA A 109 -7.28 3.61 -13.71
CA ALA A 109 -7.45 2.49 -12.79
C ALA A 109 -8.19 1.31 -13.46
N VAL A 110 -7.79 0.09 -13.11
CA VAL A 110 -8.58 -1.11 -13.38
C VAL A 110 -9.57 -1.27 -12.21
N PRO A 111 -10.89 -1.13 -12.44
CA PRO A 111 -11.88 -1.23 -11.39
C PRO A 111 -11.93 -2.66 -10.82
N GLY A 112 -12.24 -2.76 -9.53
CA GLY A 112 -12.29 -4.01 -8.78
C GLY A 112 -11.89 -3.80 -7.33
N LYS A 113 -11.64 -4.90 -6.61
CA LYS A 113 -11.07 -4.84 -5.25
C LYS A 113 -9.69 -4.18 -5.29
N VAL A 114 -9.27 -3.63 -4.16
CA VAL A 114 -7.98 -2.95 -3.97
C VAL A 114 -7.11 -3.71 -2.98
N ALA A 115 -5.80 -3.59 -3.10
CA ALA A 115 -4.92 -3.91 -1.97
C ALA A 115 -4.73 -2.68 -1.08
N VAL A 116 -4.53 -2.88 0.22
CA VAL A 116 -4.27 -1.78 1.17
C VAL A 116 -2.93 -1.99 1.87
N ILE A 117 -2.09 -0.96 1.91
CA ILE A 117 -0.82 -0.95 2.62
C ILE A 117 -0.88 0.18 3.67
N GLY A 118 -0.77 -0.13 4.95
CA GLY A 118 -0.80 0.87 6.02
C GLY A 118 0.47 0.88 6.84
N PHE A 119 0.89 2.07 7.30
CA PHE A 119 2.07 2.26 8.13
C PHE A 119 1.72 2.92 9.46
N SER A 120 2.25 2.44 10.59
CA SER A 120 2.02 3.04 11.93
C SER A 120 0.52 3.27 12.18
N GLN A 121 0.07 4.51 12.35
CA GLN A 121 -1.34 4.89 12.43
C GLN A 121 -2.18 4.41 11.22
N GLY A 122 -1.70 4.54 9.98
CA GLY A 122 -2.37 3.94 8.82
C GLY A 122 -2.39 2.41 8.85
N GLY A 123 -1.40 1.79 9.49
CA GLY A 123 -1.38 0.35 9.76
C GLY A 123 -2.51 -0.05 10.71
N GLY A 124 -2.74 0.72 11.78
CA GLY A 124 -3.90 0.50 12.65
C GLY A 124 -5.24 0.71 11.92
N GLY A 125 -5.34 1.69 11.01
CA GLY A 125 -6.51 1.87 10.14
C GLY A 125 -6.76 0.67 9.22
N THR A 126 -5.68 0.07 8.72
CA THR A 126 -5.72 -1.17 7.93
C THR A 126 -6.31 -2.32 8.75
N LEU A 127 -5.86 -2.50 9.99
CA LEU A 127 -6.39 -3.51 10.91
C LEU A 127 -7.85 -3.24 11.30
N ALA A 128 -8.19 -2.00 11.63
CA ALA A 128 -9.52 -1.63 12.14
C ALA A 128 -10.62 -1.70 11.07
N HIS A 129 -10.26 -1.45 9.81
CA HIS A 129 -11.20 -1.25 8.71
C HIS A 129 -10.91 -2.14 7.50
N ALA A 130 -9.78 -1.94 6.81
CA ALA A 130 -9.50 -2.62 5.53
C ALA A 130 -9.57 -4.15 5.64
N ALA A 131 -9.07 -4.71 6.75
CA ALA A 131 -9.06 -6.14 7.00
C ALA A 131 -10.46 -6.79 7.08
N ASN A 132 -11.52 -5.98 7.26
CA ASN A 132 -12.92 -6.39 7.41
C ASN A 132 -13.81 -5.92 6.23
N MET A 133 -13.22 -5.56 5.08
CA MET A 133 -13.96 -5.11 3.89
C MET A 133 -13.76 -6.07 2.70
N PRO A 134 -14.18 -7.36 2.79
CA PRO A 134 -13.88 -8.35 1.77
C PRO A 134 -14.46 -8.03 0.39
N ASP A 135 -15.51 -7.21 0.32
CA ASP A 135 -16.12 -6.79 -0.95
C ASP A 135 -15.29 -5.73 -1.69
N LEU A 136 -14.46 -4.98 -0.98
CA LEU A 136 -13.65 -3.88 -1.52
C LEU A 136 -12.14 -4.16 -1.50
N VAL A 137 -11.67 -4.99 -0.58
CA VAL A 137 -10.24 -5.22 -0.32
C VAL A 137 -9.87 -6.66 -0.68
N SER A 138 -8.84 -6.83 -1.49
CA SER A 138 -8.33 -8.15 -1.91
C SER A 138 -7.26 -8.69 -0.95
N ALA A 139 -6.42 -7.82 -0.40
CA ALA A 139 -5.44 -8.12 0.64
C ALA A 139 -4.97 -6.85 1.35
N ALA A 140 -4.35 -7.03 2.52
CA ALA A 140 -3.85 -5.96 3.35
C ALA A 140 -2.40 -6.23 3.83
N VAL A 141 -1.60 -5.18 3.93
CA VAL A 141 -0.26 -5.19 4.52
C VAL A 141 -0.18 -4.09 5.57
N ALA A 142 0.22 -4.43 6.80
CA ALA A 142 0.32 -3.49 7.91
C ALA A 142 1.75 -3.45 8.46
N TYR A 143 2.41 -2.31 8.30
CA TYR A 143 3.75 -2.04 8.81
C TYR A 143 3.69 -1.42 10.20
N TYR A 144 4.32 -2.08 11.18
CA TYR A 144 4.44 -1.67 12.60
C TYR A 144 3.16 -0.97 13.10
N PRO A 145 2.00 -1.64 12.99
CA PRO A 145 0.72 -0.95 13.08
C PRO A 145 0.48 -0.45 14.51
N GLN A 146 -0.16 0.71 14.60
CA GLN A 146 -0.73 1.18 15.86
C GLN A 146 -1.81 0.21 16.33
N THR A 147 -1.78 -0.18 17.60
CA THR A 147 -2.72 -1.12 18.24
C THR A 147 -3.21 -0.68 19.62
N ASN A 148 -2.74 0.42 20.19
CA ASN A 148 -3.19 0.90 21.52
C ASN A 148 -4.69 1.26 21.62
N PHE A 149 -5.41 1.35 20.49
CA PHE A 149 -6.87 1.48 20.49
C PHE A 149 -7.61 0.16 20.73
N VAL A 150 -6.89 -0.96 20.74
CA VAL A 150 -7.42 -2.33 20.83
C VAL A 150 -7.30 -2.82 22.28
N SER A 151 -8.44 -2.94 22.96
CA SER A 151 -8.49 -3.50 24.32
C SER A 151 -8.52 -5.03 24.33
N ASP A 152 -9.09 -5.65 23.30
CA ASP A 152 -9.12 -7.10 23.11
C ASP A 152 -8.68 -7.46 21.68
N MET A 153 -7.51 -8.07 21.57
CA MET A 153 -6.94 -8.46 20.29
C MET A 153 -7.73 -9.59 19.62
N ARG A 154 -8.35 -10.49 20.40
CA ARG A 154 -9.20 -11.57 19.85
C ARG A 154 -10.42 -10.97 19.18
N ALA A 155 -11.07 -9.99 19.83
CA ALA A 155 -12.22 -9.29 19.27
C ALA A 155 -11.88 -8.55 17.96
N LEU A 156 -10.68 -7.95 17.85
CA LEU A 156 -10.22 -7.37 16.59
C LEU A 156 -10.06 -8.46 15.51
N VAL A 157 -9.33 -9.53 15.83
CA VAL A 157 -8.96 -10.57 14.87
C VAL A 157 -10.17 -11.33 14.34
N VAL A 158 -11.25 -11.50 15.11
CA VAL A 158 -12.51 -12.12 14.64
C VAL A 158 -13.09 -11.40 13.42
N ARG A 159 -12.80 -10.11 13.25
CA ARG A 159 -13.30 -9.29 12.14
C ARG A 159 -12.45 -9.43 10.87
N PHE A 160 -11.29 -10.07 10.91
CA PHE A 160 -10.44 -10.21 9.72
C PHE A 160 -11.07 -11.19 8.72
N GLN A 161 -11.20 -10.74 7.47
CA GLN A 161 -11.85 -11.44 6.35
C GLN A 161 -11.03 -11.43 5.06
N VAL A 162 -9.88 -10.73 5.03
CA VAL A 162 -8.97 -10.67 3.87
C VAL A 162 -7.57 -11.14 4.28
N PRO A 163 -6.75 -11.65 3.33
CA PRO A 163 -5.35 -11.94 3.58
C PRO A 163 -4.60 -10.73 4.16
N LEU A 164 -4.01 -10.90 5.33
CA LEU A 164 -3.34 -9.84 6.09
C LEU A 164 -1.90 -10.23 6.40
N LEU A 165 -0.94 -9.43 5.94
CA LEU A 165 0.46 -9.50 6.31
C LEU A 165 0.78 -8.38 7.32
N VAL A 166 1.33 -8.72 8.47
CA VAL A 166 1.85 -7.76 9.47
C VAL A 166 3.37 -7.83 9.48
N LEU A 167 4.01 -6.67 9.38
CA LEU A 167 5.46 -6.49 9.35
C LEU A 167 5.88 -5.68 10.57
N ALA A 168 6.52 -6.31 11.57
CA ALA A 168 6.76 -5.71 12.88
C ALA A 168 8.24 -5.69 13.26
N GLY A 169 8.67 -4.64 13.96
CA GLY A 169 9.97 -4.61 14.63
C GLY A 169 9.86 -5.20 16.03
N ALA A 170 10.79 -6.09 16.42
CA ALA A 170 10.78 -6.66 17.77
C ALA A 170 11.08 -5.61 18.86
N GLY A 171 11.88 -4.60 18.51
CA GLY A 171 12.26 -3.49 19.39
C GLY A 171 11.25 -2.36 19.45
N ASP A 172 10.17 -2.40 18.66
CA ASP A 172 9.20 -1.30 18.59
C ASP A 172 8.50 -1.08 19.94
N ARG A 173 8.77 0.09 20.53
CA ARG A 173 8.11 0.57 21.76
C ARG A 173 7.54 1.97 21.58
N TYR A 174 7.37 2.43 20.34
CA TYR A 174 6.99 3.79 20.00
C TYR A 174 5.69 4.18 20.71
N HIS A 175 5.77 5.14 21.65
CA HIS A 175 4.66 5.62 22.48
C HIS A 175 3.75 4.52 23.10
N ASN A 176 4.28 3.31 23.32
CA ASN A 176 3.50 2.13 23.71
C ASN A 176 2.32 1.82 22.77
N CYS A 177 2.37 2.24 21.50
CA CYS A 177 1.30 2.04 20.53
C CYS A 177 1.42 0.77 19.71
N CYS A 178 2.63 0.29 19.50
CA CYS A 178 3.00 -0.51 18.35
C CYS A 178 3.80 -1.76 18.77
N LEU A 179 3.45 -2.27 19.95
CA LEU A 179 4.17 -3.27 20.72
C LEU A 179 4.19 -4.65 20.02
N ILE A 180 5.34 -5.32 20.03
CA ILE A 180 5.47 -6.68 19.49
C ILE A 180 4.56 -7.69 20.20
N GLU A 181 4.28 -7.46 21.49
CA GLU A 181 3.36 -8.26 22.29
C GLU A 181 1.94 -8.22 21.71
N SER A 182 1.50 -7.07 21.21
CA SER A 182 0.22 -6.93 20.50
C SER A 182 0.20 -7.72 19.19
N MET A 183 1.30 -7.70 18.43
CA MET A 183 1.39 -8.44 17.15
C MET A 183 1.38 -9.95 17.38
N ARG A 184 2.09 -10.44 18.40
CA ARG A 184 2.09 -11.86 18.78
C ARG A 184 0.72 -12.31 19.30
N ALA A 185 0.03 -11.48 20.07
CA ALA A 185 -1.34 -11.76 20.49
C ALA A 185 -2.30 -11.85 19.29
N MET A 186 -2.09 -11.01 18.26
CA MET A 186 -2.84 -11.04 17.01
C MET A 186 -2.60 -12.33 16.23
N GLU A 187 -1.34 -12.75 16.09
CA GLU A 187 -0.97 -14.02 15.45
C GLU A 187 -1.59 -15.23 16.16
N ALA A 188 -1.51 -15.28 17.49
CA ALA A 188 -2.11 -16.34 18.29
C ALA A 188 -3.62 -16.42 18.07
N ALA A 189 -4.33 -15.30 18.14
CA ALA A 189 -5.77 -15.24 17.88
C ALA A 189 -6.14 -15.61 16.44
N ALA A 190 -5.29 -15.26 15.46
CA ALA A 190 -5.52 -15.59 14.05
C ALA A 190 -5.35 -17.09 13.79
N ARG A 191 -4.36 -17.72 14.43
CA ARG A 191 -4.09 -19.16 14.34
C ARG A 191 -5.27 -19.99 14.86
N GLU A 192 -5.85 -19.61 15.99
CA GLU A 192 -6.98 -20.33 16.60
C GLU A 192 -8.21 -20.44 15.69
N ARG A 193 -8.36 -19.51 14.74
CA ARG A 193 -9.50 -19.44 13.83
C ARG A 193 -9.16 -19.67 12.36
N ALA A 194 -7.92 -20.06 12.07
CA ALA A 194 -7.38 -20.19 10.71
C ALA A 194 -7.65 -18.95 9.82
N ALA A 195 -7.55 -17.75 10.39
CA ALA A 195 -7.65 -16.52 9.60
C ALA A 195 -6.44 -16.41 8.63
N PRO A 196 -6.62 -15.86 7.42
CA PRO A 196 -5.52 -15.68 6.47
C PRO A 196 -4.60 -14.55 6.94
N PHE A 197 -3.66 -14.90 7.82
CA PHE A 197 -2.81 -13.97 8.55
C PHE A 197 -1.36 -14.45 8.57
N GLU A 198 -0.42 -13.54 8.35
CA GLU A 198 1.02 -13.77 8.52
C GLU A 198 1.62 -12.64 9.34
N LEU A 199 2.46 -12.98 10.32
CA LEU A 199 3.30 -12.02 11.03
C LEU A 199 4.77 -12.27 10.68
N VAL A 200 5.46 -11.22 10.27
CA VAL A 200 6.91 -11.21 10.12
C VAL A 200 7.50 -10.26 11.15
N VAL A 201 8.48 -10.76 11.90
CA VAL A 201 9.14 -10.01 12.97
C VAL A 201 10.61 -9.80 12.61
N TYR A 202 11.02 -8.53 12.54
CA TYR A 202 12.41 -8.13 12.34
C TYR A 202 13.08 -7.94 13.71
N PRO A 203 14.04 -8.80 14.10
CA PRO A 203 14.52 -8.90 15.48
C PRO A 203 15.27 -7.67 16.00
N TYR A 204 15.83 -6.86 15.09
CA TYR A 204 16.64 -5.69 15.44
C TYR A 204 16.00 -4.38 14.94
N ALA A 205 14.76 -4.44 14.48
CA ALA A 205 14.04 -3.27 13.99
C ALA A 205 13.21 -2.61 15.10
N ASP A 206 13.17 -1.28 15.04
CA ASP A 206 12.30 -0.40 15.83
C ASP A 206 11.21 0.18 14.91
N HIS A 207 10.38 1.07 15.43
CA HIS A 207 9.34 1.78 14.69
C HIS A 207 9.90 2.54 13.49
N GLY A 208 9.22 2.44 12.35
CA GLY A 208 9.61 3.15 11.13
C GLY A 208 10.93 2.64 10.53
N PHE A 209 11.26 1.36 10.68
CA PHE A 209 12.51 0.78 10.17
C PHE A 209 12.73 0.91 8.66
N ASN A 210 11.66 1.14 7.89
CA ASN A 210 11.64 1.37 6.45
C ASN A 210 11.68 2.87 6.07
N LEU A 211 11.65 3.78 7.04
CA LEU A 211 11.73 5.22 6.79
C LEU A 211 13.17 5.69 6.97
N THR A 212 13.61 6.60 6.10
CA THR A 212 14.93 7.23 6.22
C THR A 212 15.08 7.92 7.57
N GLY A 213 16.15 7.65 8.31
CA GLY A 213 16.38 8.23 9.63
C GLY A 213 17.22 7.31 10.52
N ALA A 214 17.26 7.62 11.82
CA ALA A 214 18.04 6.87 12.80
C ALA A 214 17.63 5.39 12.92
N ASN A 215 16.35 5.10 12.71
CA ASN A 215 15.80 3.74 12.80
C ASN A 215 15.88 2.96 11.49
N TYR A 216 16.40 3.57 10.41
CA TYR A 216 16.40 2.95 9.08
C TYR A 216 17.24 1.67 9.07
N ARG A 217 16.67 0.59 8.54
CA ARG A 217 17.34 -0.71 8.42
C ARG A 217 17.15 -1.26 7.02
N ALA A 218 18.14 -1.00 6.16
CA ALA A 218 18.06 -1.31 4.73
C ALA A 218 17.72 -2.78 4.41
N ALA A 219 18.27 -3.75 5.15
CA ALA A 219 17.98 -5.16 4.93
C ALA A 219 16.53 -5.54 5.31
N ASP A 220 16.04 -5.01 6.43
CA ASP A 220 14.68 -5.29 6.91
C ASP A 220 13.64 -4.57 6.05
N ASP A 221 13.94 -3.34 5.61
CA ASP A 221 13.16 -2.58 4.63
C ASP A 221 13.05 -3.34 3.30
N ALA A 222 14.17 -3.82 2.76
CA ALA A 222 14.19 -4.57 1.51
C ALA A 222 13.38 -5.88 1.60
N ASP A 223 13.48 -6.63 2.70
CA ASP A 223 12.69 -7.85 2.90
C ASP A 223 11.19 -7.54 3.07
N ALA A 224 10.86 -6.51 3.87
CA ALA A 224 9.49 -6.05 4.07
C ALA A 224 8.84 -5.63 2.76
N TRP A 225 9.58 -4.91 1.93
CA TRP A 225 9.13 -4.49 0.61
C TRP A 225 8.95 -5.68 -0.32
N ARG A 226 9.92 -6.61 -0.39
CA ARG A 226 9.80 -7.85 -1.17
C ARG A 226 8.51 -8.61 -0.83
N ARG A 227 8.23 -8.82 0.46
CA ARG A 227 7.01 -9.52 0.92
C ARG A 227 5.74 -8.75 0.59
N THR A 228 5.79 -7.42 0.63
CA THR A 228 4.67 -6.57 0.20
C THR A 228 4.38 -6.78 -1.28
N ILE A 229 5.41 -6.80 -2.13
CA ILE A 229 5.23 -7.07 -3.56
C ILE A 229 4.71 -8.48 -3.81
N GLU A 230 5.17 -9.48 -3.07
CA GLU A 230 4.64 -10.86 -3.15
C GLU A 230 3.15 -10.95 -2.77
N MET A 231 2.73 -10.21 -1.73
CA MET A 231 1.32 -10.07 -1.38
C MET A 231 0.50 -9.45 -2.52
N LEU A 232 1.01 -8.39 -3.16
CA LEU A 232 0.36 -7.76 -4.30
C LEU A 232 0.29 -8.70 -5.51
N GLN A 233 1.38 -9.38 -5.85
CA GLN A 233 1.38 -10.34 -6.96
C GLN A 233 0.37 -11.47 -6.76
N ARG A 234 0.22 -11.94 -5.52
CA ARG A 234 -0.71 -13.03 -5.19
C ARG A 234 -2.18 -12.60 -5.18
N TYR A 235 -2.49 -11.45 -4.61
CA TYR A 235 -3.88 -11.07 -4.32
C TYR A 235 -4.39 -9.86 -5.12
N GLN A 236 -3.50 -9.11 -5.75
CA GLN A 236 -3.78 -7.96 -6.59
C GLN A 236 -2.90 -8.02 -7.86
N PRO A 237 -3.02 -9.07 -8.69
CA PRO A 237 -2.14 -9.25 -9.83
C PRO A 237 -2.31 -8.13 -10.85
N LEU A 238 -1.20 -7.69 -11.43
CA LEU A 238 -1.21 -6.91 -12.67
C LEU A 238 -1.91 -7.74 -13.75
N ARG A 239 -2.76 -7.11 -14.55
CA ARG A 239 -3.51 -7.73 -15.65
C ARG A 239 -3.02 -7.20 -16.97
#